data_AF-A0A251Q807-F1
#
_entry.id   AF-A0A251Q807-F1
#
_cell.length_a   1.000
_cell.length_b   1.000
_cell.length_c   1.000
_cell.angle_alpha   90.00
_cell.angle_beta   90.00
_cell.angle_gamma   90.00
#
_symmetry.space_group_name_H-M   'P 1'
#
loop_
_entity.id
_entity.type
_entity.pdbx_description
1 polymer ?
#
loop_
_entity_poly.entity_id
_entity_poly.type
_entity_poly.pdbx_seq_one_letter_code
_entity_poly.pdbx_strand_id
1 'polypeptide(L)'
;MAQKIHHLQSVLSTLKGDSLATDERLKALEEEVRLLWTASRKYNFDLHVLESKAQDTEDRLQTVASQAQKMADVVTEQWIQIQRLEQALHITQMRTMRVQRQLTRCIFLKFINNLSDDPLLKTLGPNFRSYFSRALHQFKRVFAEFKRSHHEEL
;
A
#
# COMPACT_ATOMS: atom_id res chain seq x y z
N MET A 1 84.37 -14.99 -59.43
CA MET A 1 83.66 -13.70 -59.29
C MET A 1 82.17 -13.80 -59.58
N ALA A 2 81.73 -14.44 -60.68
CA ALA A 2 80.32 -14.53 -61.07
C ALA A 2 79.36 -15.09 -59.99
N GLN A 3 79.73 -16.17 -59.29
CA GLN A 3 78.88 -16.76 -58.24
C GLN A 3 78.62 -15.81 -57.05
N LYS A 4 79.63 -15.03 -56.63
CA LYS A 4 79.45 -14.03 -55.57
C LYS A 4 78.53 -12.89 -56.01
N ILE A 5 78.63 -12.47 -57.27
CA ILE A 5 77.76 -11.43 -57.85
C ILE A 5 76.32 -11.93 -57.89
N HIS A 6 76.06 -13.15 -58.35
CA HIS A 6 74.72 -13.73 -58.36
C HIS A 6 74.13 -13.90 -56.96
N HIS A 7 74.95 -14.31 -55.98
CA HIS A 7 74.50 -14.41 -54.60
C HIS A 7 74.08 -13.05 -54.02
N LEU A 8 74.88 -12.00 -54.23
CA LEU A 8 74.55 -10.65 -53.78
C LEU A 8 73.29 -10.09 -54.47
N GLN A 9 73.12 -10.36 -55.78
CA GLN A 9 71.90 -9.97 -56.50
C GLN A 9 70.65 -10.68 -55.96
N SER A 10 70.78 -11.96 -55.60
CA SER A 10 69.68 -12.71 -54.98
C SER A 10 69.31 -12.12 -53.62
N VAL A 11 70.29 -11.88 -52.75
CA VAL A 11 70.08 -11.30 -51.41
C VAL A 11 69.43 -9.91 -51.51
N LEU A 12 69.91 -9.06 -52.43
CA LEU A 12 69.32 -7.75 -52.68
C LEU A 12 67.86 -7.85 -53.12
N SER A 13 67.54 -8.81 -54.00
CA SER A 13 66.18 -9.01 -54.51
C SER A 13 65.24 -9.47 -53.40
N THR A 14 65.69 -10.40 -52.55
CA THR A 14 64.94 -10.86 -51.37
C THR A 14 64.71 -9.71 -50.39
N LEU A 15 65.76 -8.97 -50.02
CA LEU A 15 65.65 -7.84 -49.09
C LEU A 15 64.70 -6.75 -49.61
N LYS A 16 64.72 -6.48 -50.92
CA LYS A 16 63.79 -5.54 -51.55
C LYS A 16 62.34 -6.04 -51.50
N GLY A 17 62.13 -7.34 -51.74
CA GLY A 17 60.82 -7.97 -51.61
C GLY A 17 60.28 -7.90 -50.18
N ASP A 18 61.13 -8.23 -49.20
CA ASP A 18 60.78 -8.16 -47.78
C ASP A 18 60.48 -6.72 -47.35
N SER A 19 61.28 -5.74 -47.81
CA SER A 19 61.05 -4.33 -47.53
C SER A 19 59.70 -3.83 -48.06
N LEU A 20 59.33 -4.23 -49.28
CA LEU A 20 58.02 -3.88 -49.87
C LEU A 20 56.88 -4.52 -49.09
N ALA A 21 57.01 -5.80 -48.73
CA ALA A 21 56.01 -6.51 -47.93
C ALA A 21 55.85 -5.89 -46.52
N THR A 22 56.93 -5.41 -45.91
CA THR A 22 56.85 -4.68 -44.64
C THR A 22 56.16 -3.33 -44.77
N ASP A 23 56.36 -2.60 -45.86
CA ASP A 23 55.72 -1.30 -46.10
C ASP A 23 54.21 -1.45 -46.33
N GLU A 24 53.78 -2.50 -47.04
CA GLU A 24 52.35 -2.84 -47.20
C GLU A 24 51.69 -3.18 -45.86
N ARG A 25 52.35 -3.99 -45.02
CA ARG A 25 51.86 -4.32 -43.67
C ARG A 25 51.77 -3.10 -42.78
N LEU A 26 52.75 -2.20 -42.87
CA LEU A 26 52.77 -0.97 -42.09
C LEU A 26 51.58 -0.08 -42.47
N LYS A 27 51.31 0.12 -43.76
CA LYS A 27 50.14 0.88 -44.24
C LYS A 27 48.82 0.26 -43.81
N ALA A 28 48.70 -1.07 -43.87
CA ALA A 28 47.50 -1.75 -43.40
C ALA A 28 47.27 -1.49 -41.90
N LEU A 29 48.33 -1.56 -41.09
CA LEU A 29 48.26 -1.29 -39.66
C LEU A 29 47.90 0.18 -39.37
N GLU A 30 48.46 1.13 -40.12
CA GLU A 30 48.11 2.55 -40.00
C GLU A 30 46.62 2.81 -40.27
N GLU A 31 46.06 2.15 -41.29
CA GLU A 31 44.63 2.24 -41.58
C GLU A 31 43.76 1.61 -40.50
N GLU A 32 44.16 0.44 -39.96
CA GLU A 32 43.47 -0.16 -38.81
C GLU A 32 43.49 0.76 -37.59
N VAL A 33 44.63 1.36 -37.26
CA VAL A 33 44.75 2.34 -36.16
C VAL A 33 43.84 3.53 -36.40
N ARG A 34 43.76 4.04 -37.64
CA ARG A 34 42.86 5.17 -37.98
C ARG A 34 41.39 4.82 -37.82
N LEU A 35 40.99 3.61 -38.23
CA LEU A 35 39.62 3.11 -38.07
C LEU A 35 39.28 2.93 -36.60
N LEU A 36 40.16 2.30 -35.82
CA LEU A 36 39.99 2.11 -34.38
C LEU A 36 39.90 3.45 -33.64
N TRP A 37 40.72 4.42 -34.01
CA TRP A 37 40.66 5.76 -33.44
C TRP A 37 39.31 6.45 -33.69
N THR A 38 38.79 6.31 -34.90
CA THR A 38 37.48 6.86 -35.27
C THR A 38 36.35 6.17 -34.52
N ALA A 39 36.38 4.84 -34.43
CA ALA A 39 35.41 4.06 -33.66
C ALA A 39 35.46 4.40 -32.17
N SER A 40 36.66 4.51 -31.59
CA SER A 40 36.88 4.88 -30.20
C SER A 40 36.25 6.23 -29.84
N ARG A 41 36.47 7.26 -30.68
CA ARG A 41 35.84 8.58 -30.48
C ARG A 41 34.32 8.51 -30.53
N LYS A 42 33.77 7.74 -31.48
CA LYS A 42 32.32 7.55 -31.58
C LYS A 42 31.77 6.89 -30.32
N TYR A 43 32.38 5.79 -29.87
CA TYR A 43 31.93 5.08 -28.67
C TYR A 43 32.06 5.92 -27.41
N ASN A 44 33.11 6.73 -27.28
CA ASN A 44 33.25 7.64 -26.15
C ASN A 44 32.11 8.68 -26.10
N PHE A 45 31.73 9.23 -27.27
CA PHE A 45 30.59 10.14 -27.35
C PHE A 45 29.26 9.43 -27.02
N ASP A 46 29.02 8.27 -27.62
CA ASP A 46 27.81 7.48 -27.39
C ASP A 46 27.68 7.09 -25.90
N LEU A 47 28.80 6.79 -25.24
CA LEU A 47 28.85 6.50 -23.81
C LEU A 47 28.42 7.72 -22.97
N HIS A 48 28.95 8.90 -23.26
CA HIS A 48 28.54 10.13 -22.56
C HIS A 48 27.05 10.46 -22.77
N VAL A 49 26.52 10.24 -23.97
CA VAL A 49 25.09 10.41 -24.24
C VAL A 49 24.27 9.40 -23.44
N LEU A 50 24.71 8.15 -23.36
CA LEU A 50 24.01 7.11 -22.61
C LEU A 50 24.05 7.38 -21.10
N GLU A 51 25.19 7.80 -20.57
CA GLU A 51 25.36 8.20 -19.18
C GLU A 51 24.44 9.37 -18.81
N SER A 52 24.39 10.41 -19.64
CA SER A 52 23.49 11.55 -19.42
C SER A 52 22.01 11.13 -19.43
N LYS A 53 21.61 10.23 -20.33
CA LYS A 53 20.24 9.69 -20.36
C LYS A 53 19.94 8.84 -19.13
N ALA A 54 20.88 8.01 -18.70
CA ALA A 54 20.73 7.18 -17.50
C ALA A 54 20.53 8.06 -16.26
N GLN A 55 21.30 9.15 -16.14
CA GLN A 55 21.14 10.09 -15.04
C GLN A 55 19.78 10.79 -15.06
N ASP A 56 19.32 11.30 -16.22
CA ASP A 56 17.97 11.90 -16.34
C ASP A 56 16.87 10.91 -15.93
N THR A 57 16.99 9.65 -16.37
CA THR A 57 16.01 8.63 -15.99
C THR A 57 16.02 8.31 -14.49
N GLU A 58 17.19 8.32 -13.86
CA GLU A 58 17.34 8.10 -12.42
C GLU A 58 16.73 9.25 -11.62
N ASP A 59 17.03 10.50 -11.99
CA ASP A 59 16.48 11.70 -11.33
C ASP A 59 14.95 11.74 -11.40
N ARG A 60 14.39 11.36 -12.57
CA ARG A 60 12.94 11.24 -12.77
C ARG A 60 12.34 10.10 -11.95
N LEU A 61 13.01 8.95 -11.89
CA LEU A 61 12.58 7.81 -11.09
C LEU A 61 12.56 8.17 -9.60
N GLN A 62 13.61 8.83 -9.10
CA GLN A 62 13.70 9.29 -7.72
C GLN A 62 12.56 10.26 -7.37
N THR A 63 12.22 11.17 -8.29
CA THR A 63 11.10 12.10 -8.12
C THR A 63 9.77 11.35 -8.00
N VAL A 64 9.49 10.40 -8.91
CA VAL A 64 8.27 9.59 -8.88
C VAL A 64 8.21 8.72 -7.62
N ALA A 65 9.33 8.11 -7.23
CA ALA A 65 9.41 7.30 -6.01
C ALA A 65 9.11 8.14 -4.76
N SER A 66 9.65 9.36 -4.67
CA SER A 66 9.35 10.29 -3.56
C SER A 66 7.86 10.66 -3.51
N GLN A 67 7.25 10.91 -4.67
CA GLN A 67 5.81 11.20 -4.74
C GLN A 67 4.97 9.99 -4.32
N ALA A 68 5.32 8.79 -4.81
CA ALA A 68 4.64 7.56 -4.45
C ALA A 68 4.73 7.29 -2.94
N GLN A 69 5.89 7.52 -2.32
CA GLN A 69 6.04 7.38 -0.87
C GLN A 69 5.14 8.35 -0.11
N LYS A 70 5.12 9.64 -0.49
CA LYS A 70 4.22 10.62 0.15
C LYS A 70 2.76 10.23 0.01
N MET A 71 2.35 9.71 -1.15
CA MET A 71 0.99 9.24 -1.36
C MET A 71 0.68 8.00 -0.50
N ALA A 72 1.62 7.07 -0.37
CA ALA A 72 1.46 5.90 0.50
C ALA A 72 1.29 6.30 1.96
N ASP A 73 2.06 7.28 2.45
CA ASP A 73 1.93 7.81 3.81
C ASP A 73 0.53 8.43 4.02
N VAL A 74 0.05 9.24 3.07
CA VAL A 74 -1.29 9.84 3.13
C VAL A 74 -2.38 8.77 3.13
N VAL A 75 -2.31 7.79 2.23
CA VAL A 75 -3.29 6.70 2.15
C VAL A 75 -3.31 5.89 3.46
N THR A 76 -2.14 5.65 4.06
CA THR A 76 -2.03 4.94 5.34
C THR A 76 -2.71 5.72 6.47
N GLU A 77 -2.45 7.03 6.58
CA GLU A 77 -3.10 7.87 7.58
C GLU A 77 -4.62 7.95 7.39
N GLN A 78 -5.07 8.13 6.15
CA GLN A 78 -6.50 8.13 5.82
C GLN A 78 -7.17 6.79 6.17
N TRP A 79 -6.48 5.66 5.92
CA TRP A 79 -6.96 4.35 6.31
C TRP A 79 -7.14 4.20 7.82
N ILE A 80 -6.16 4.66 8.62
CA ILE A 80 -6.24 4.67 10.09
C ILE A 80 -7.44 5.53 10.55
N GLN A 81 -7.65 6.69 9.93
CA GLN A 81 -8.78 7.57 10.26
C GLN A 81 -10.13 6.91 9.97
N ILE A 82 -10.28 6.25 8.82
CA ILE A 82 -11.49 5.49 8.47
C ILE A 82 -11.76 4.41 9.51
N GLN A 83 -10.74 3.62 9.88
CA GLN A 83 -10.88 2.58 10.91
C GLN A 83 -11.35 3.14 12.26
N ARG A 84 -10.81 4.29 12.68
CA ARG A 84 -11.25 4.96 13.92
C ARG A 84 -12.70 5.44 13.83
N LEU A 85 -13.11 5.98 12.68
CA LEU A 85 -14.48 6.42 12.45
C LEU A 85 -15.46 5.24 12.47
N GLU A 86 -15.11 4.12 11.84
CA GLU A 86 -15.92 2.89 11.87
C GLU A 86 -16.11 2.37 13.30
N GLN A 87 -15.04 2.35 14.09
CA GLN A 87 -15.11 1.97 15.51
C GLN A 87 -15.98 2.93 16.32
N ALA A 88 -15.81 4.24 16.13
CA ALA A 88 -16.61 5.25 16.83
C ALA A 88 -18.10 5.16 16.47
N LEU A 89 -18.41 4.90 15.21
CA LEU A 89 -19.78 4.66 14.74
C LEU A 89 -20.37 3.42 15.42
N HIS A 90 -19.64 2.30 15.46
CA HIS A 90 -20.10 1.08 16.10
C HIS A 90 -20.38 1.28 17.60
N ILE A 91 -19.48 1.96 18.32
CA ILE A 91 -19.67 2.28 19.75
C ILE A 91 -20.91 3.17 19.93
N THR A 92 -21.10 4.16 19.06
CA THR A 92 -22.25 5.07 19.13
C THR A 92 -23.57 4.34 18.87
N GLN A 93 -23.61 3.43 17.91
CA GLN A 93 -24.76 2.56 17.65
C GLN A 93 -25.07 1.68 18.87
N MET A 94 -24.06 1.07 19.48
CA MET A 94 -24.25 0.26 20.69
C MET A 94 -24.78 1.08 21.87
N ARG A 95 -24.26 2.30 22.07
CA ARG A 95 -24.73 3.22 23.12
C ARG A 95 -26.16 3.68 22.88
N THR A 96 -26.50 4.08 21.65
CA THR A 96 -27.85 4.53 21.29
C THR A 96 -28.88 3.40 21.45
N MET A 97 -28.57 2.18 21.01
CA MET A 97 -29.43 1.01 21.25
C MET A 97 -29.62 0.73 22.75
N ARG A 98 -28.57 0.82 23.57
CA ARG A 98 -28.69 0.66 25.04
C ARG A 98 -29.59 1.73 25.66
N VAL A 99 -29.40 3.00 25.28
CA VAL A 99 -30.22 4.12 25.76
C VAL A 99 -31.68 3.94 25.35
N GLN A 100 -31.93 3.58 24.09
CA GLN A 100 -33.27 3.30 23.59
C GLN A 100 -33.92 2.18 24.41
N ARG A 101 -33.23 1.05 24.61
CA ARG A 101 -33.72 -0.07 25.43
C ARG A 101 -34.02 0.33 26.87
N GLN A 102 -33.21 1.20 27.48
CA GLN A 102 -33.46 1.73 28.81
C GLN A 102 -34.67 2.66 28.86
N LEU A 103 -34.83 3.55 27.87
CA LEU A 103 -36.00 4.43 27.73
C LEU A 103 -37.28 3.62 27.55
N THR A 104 -37.30 2.62 26.66
CA THR A 104 -38.47 1.75 26.47
C THR A 104 -38.83 1.02 27.76
N ARG A 105 -37.84 0.51 28.50
CA ARG A 105 -38.06 -0.08 29.84
C ARG A 105 -38.66 0.93 30.82
N CYS A 106 -38.16 2.16 30.86
CA CYS A 106 -38.66 3.21 31.76
C CYS A 106 -40.10 3.63 31.43
N ILE A 107 -40.41 3.85 30.14
CA ILE A 107 -41.76 4.17 29.67
C ILE A 107 -42.72 3.03 29.99
N PHE A 108 -42.32 1.78 29.73
CA PHE A 108 -43.13 0.61 30.08
C PHE A 108 -43.40 0.53 31.59
N LEU A 109 -42.39 0.73 32.44
CA LEU A 109 -42.55 0.73 33.89
C LEU A 109 -43.46 1.87 34.37
N LYS A 110 -43.33 3.08 33.79
CA LYS A 110 -44.24 4.20 34.07
C LYS A 110 -45.68 3.88 33.67
N PHE A 111 -45.90 3.31 32.48
CA PHE A 111 -47.22 2.88 32.02
C PHE A 111 -47.85 1.88 32.97
N ILE A 112 -47.10 0.87 33.39
CA ILE A 112 -47.54 -0.15 34.36
C ILE A 112 -47.93 0.48 35.71
N ASN A 113 -47.14 1.43 36.20
CA ASN A 113 -47.46 2.13 37.46
C ASN A 113 -48.72 3.00 37.30
N ASN A 114 -48.84 3.77 36.23
CA ASN A 114 -50.03 4.60 35.97
C ASN A 114 -51.31 3.76 35.85
N LEU A 115 -51.26 2.61 35.18
CA LEU A 115 -52.37 1.64 35.12
C LEU A 115 -52.75 1.10 36.50
N SER A 116 -51.75 0.87 37.36
CA SER A 116 -51.98 0.41 38.74
C SER A 116 -52.69 1.48 39.58
N ASP A 117 -52.47 2.76 39.26
CA ASP A 117 -53.00 3.91 40.00
C ASP A 117 -54.34 4.44 39.44
N ASP A 118 -54.78 3.95 38.27
CA ASP A 118 -55.95 4.41 37.54
C ASP A 118 -57.28 4.26 38.35
N PRO A 119 -58.03 5.36 38.57
CA PRO A 119 -59.34 5.35 39.21
C PRO A 119 -60.38 4.42 38.57
N LEU A 120 -60.29 4.14 37.27
CA LEU A 120 -61.18 3.22 36.56
C LEU A 120 -60.94 1.75 36.96
N LEU A 121 -59.69 1.37 37.21
CA LEU A 121 -59.33 0.06 37.76
C LEU A 121 -59.70 -0.07 39.26
N LYS A 122 -59.85 1.05 39.97
CA LYS A 122 -60.36 1.10 41.34
C LYS A 122 -61.89 0.97 41.43
N THR A 123 -62.62 1.25 40.35
CA THR A 123 -64.09 1.18 40.28
C THR A 123 -64.60 -0.15 39.72
N LEU A 124 -63.80 -0.90 38.96
CA LEU A 124 -64.07 -2.32 38.68
C LEU A 124 -63.98 -3.12 39.99
N GLY A 125 -65.04 -3.85 40.33
CA GLY A 125 -65.22 -4.49 41.64
C GLY A 125 -64.04 -5.33 42.17
N PRO A 126 -64.03 -5.64 43.48
CA PRO A 126 -62.86 -6.14 44.23
C PRO A 126 -62.19 -7.39 43.66
N ASN A 127 -62.93 -8.24 42.95
CA ASN A 127 -62.41 -9.45 42.28
C ASN A 127 -61.52 -9.14 41.08
N PHE A 128 -61.84 -8.11 40.29
CA PHE A 128 -61.01 -7.69 39.16
C PHE A 128 -59.71 -7.04 39.65
N ARG A 129 -59.81 -6.21 40.69
CA ARG A 129 -58.65 -5.56 41.32
C ARG A 129 -57.64 -6.56 41.89
N SER A 130 -58.11 -7.62 42.57
CA SER A 130 -57.21 -8.64 43.14
C SER A 130 -56.50 -9.45 42.05
N TYR A 131 -57.22 -9.82 40.98
CA TYR A 131 -56.64 -10.50 39.82
C TYR A 131 -55.59 -9.66 39.12
N PHE A 132 -55.91 -8.39 38.83
CA PHE A 132 -54.99 -7.48 38.15
C PHE A 132 -53.75 -7.18 39.01
N SER A 133 -53.94 -6.98 40.32
CA SER A 133 -52.84 -6.80 41.27
C SER A 133 -51.93 -8.03 41.35
N ARG A 134 -52.50 -9.24 41.32
CA ARG A 134 -51.73 -10.49 41.35
C ARG A 134 -50.95 -10.70 40.06
N ALA A 135 -51.57 -10.42 38.91
CA ALA A 135 -50.93 -10.49 37.60
C ALA A 135 -49.79 -9.46 37.50
N LEU A 136 -50.02 -8.21 37.92
CA LEU A 136 -49.00 -7.17 37.99
C LEU A 136 -47.83 -7.54 38.90
N HIS A 137 -48.12 -8.12 40.06
CA HIS A 137 -47.09 -8.55 41.00
C HIS A 137 -46.22 -9.67 40.41
N GLN A 138 -46.83 -10.65 39.73
CA GLN A 138 -46.09 -11.68 39.01
C GLN A 138 -45.23 -11.10 37.88
N PHE A 139 -45.78 -10.16 37.11
CA PHE A 139 -45.05 -9.46 36.06
C PHE A 139 -43.83 -8.70 36.61
N LYS A 140 -44.00 -7.98 37.73
CA LYS A 140 -42.91 -7.28 38.43
C LYS A 140 -41.84 -8.26 38.92
N ARG A 141 -42.23 -9.44 39.43
CA ARG A 141 -41.30 -10.47 39.90
C ARG A 141 -40.43 -11.03 38.77
N VAL A 142 -41.05 -11.40 37.65
CA VAL A 142 -40.35 -11.90 36.45
C VAL A 142 -39.41 -10.84 35.89
N PHE A 143 -39.84 -9.58 35.86
CA PHE A 143 -39.01 -8.48 35.40
C PHE A 143 -37.80 -8.21 36.33
N ALA A 144 -37.97 -8.41 37.64
CA ALA A 144 -36.88 -8.28 38.61
C ALA A 144 -35.83 -9.39 38.46
N GLU A 145 -36.26 -10.63 38.20
CA GLU A 145 -35.35 -11.74 37.88
C GLU A 145 -34.59 -11.50 36.57
N PHE A 146 -35.29 -11.06 35.52
CA PHE A 146 -34.67 -10.69 34.24
C PHE A 146 -33.70 -9.50 34.34
N LYS A 147 -33.88 -8.62 35.33
CA LYS A 147 -32.94 -7.53 35.63
C LYS A 147 -31.68 -8.05 36.31
N ARG A 148 -31.78 -9.06 37.18
CA ARG A 148 -30.63 -9.67 37.88
C ARG A 148 -29.70 -10.42 36.91
N SER A 149 -30.27 -11.22 36.01
CA SER A 149 -29.48 -11.98 35.03
C SER A 149 -28.69 -11.10 34.06
N HIS A 150 -29.20 -9.90 33.71
CA HIS A 150 -28.48 -8.95 32.86
C HIS A 150 -27.38 -8.12 33.56
N HIS A 151 -27.28 -8.18 34.89
CA HIS A 151 -26.18 -7.54 35.64
C HIS A 151 -24.99 -8.48 35.87
N GLU A 152 -25.16 -9.80 35.66
CA GLU A 152 -24.09 -10.80 35.84
C GLU A 152 -23.26 -11.06 34.56
N GLU A 153 -23.67 -10.53 33.39
CA GLU A 153 -22.98 -10.71 32.09
C GLU A 153 -22.21 -9.46 31.61
N LEU A 154 -21.77 -8.57 32.51
CA LEU A 154 -20.98 -7.38 32.19
C LEU A 154 -19.58 -7.44 32.80
#